data_AF-A0A371IFU0-F1
#
_entry.id   AF-A0A371IFU0-F1
#
_cell.length_a   1.000
_cell.length_b   1.000
_cell.length_c   1.000
_cell.angle_alpha   90.00
_cell.angle_beta   90.00
_cell.angle_gamma   90.00
#
_symmetry.space_group_name_H-M   'P 1'
#
loop_
_entity.id
_entity.type
_entity.pdbx_description
1 polymer ?
#
loop_
_entity_poly.entity_id
_entity_poly.type
_entity_poly.pdbx_seq_one_letter_code
_entity_poly.pdbx_strand_id
1 'polypeptide(L)'
;MFDFVSRHGLGFKPPPYHEIREVNNNNTLNALEAHRAEWKKTRCTIMTDGWTDKRRRTILNFLVNSPKGTIFLKSIDAFAISETTENIF
;
A
#
# COMPACT_ATOMS: atom_id res chain seq x y z
N MET A 1 4.96 -18.43 0.36
CA MET A 1 4.03 -19.00 1.37
C MET A 1 4.07 -20.53 1.37
N PHE A 2 3.82 -21.19 0.24
CA PHE A 2 3.98 -22.65 0.12
C PHE A 2 5.41 -23.16 0.35
N ASP A 3 6.42 -22.38 -0.04
CA ASP A 3 7.84 -22.71 0.16
C ASP A 3 8.23 -22.85 1.64
N PHE A 4 7.57 -22.09 2.53
CA PHE A 4 7.84 -22.15 3.96
C PHE A 4 7.20 -23.38 4.61
N VAL A 5 6.00 -23.75 4.16
CA VAL A 5 5.30 -24.98 4.58
C VAL A 5 6.06 -26.22 4.09
N SER A 6 6.58 -26.19 2.86
CA SER A 6 7.37 -27.27 2.27
C SER A 6 8.68 -27.53 3.04
N ARG A 7 9.31 -26.47 3.57
CA ARG A 7 10.57 -26.57 4.34
C ARG A 7 10.40 -27.05 5.79
N HIS A 8 9.27 -26.76 6.43
CA HIS A 8 9.09 -26.98 7.88
C HIS A 8 8.22 -28.20 8.23
N GLY A 9 7.52 -28.80 7.26
CA GLY A 9 6.79 -30.06 7.46
C GLY A 9 5.65 -30.02 8.48
N LEU A 10 5.23 -31.21 8.94
CA LEU A 10 4.24 -31.40 10.00
C LEU A 10 4.81 -30.90 11.34
N GLY A 11 4.44 -29.68 11.73
CA GLY A 11 4.98 -29.00 12.92
C GLY A 11 5.24 -27.51 12.72
N PHE A 12 5.04 -26.97 11.51
CA PHE A 12 5.14 -25.55 11.25
C PHE A 12 4.18 -24.75 12.13
N LYS A 13 4.75 -23.91 13.01
CA LYS A 13 4.01 -22.86 13.69
C LYS A 13 4.11 -21.60 12.85
N PRO A 14 2.99 -21.03 12.37
CA PRO A 14 3.04 -19.80 11.61
C PRO A 14 3.65 -18.69 12.46
N PRO A 15 4.45 -17.80 11.87
CA PRO A 15 4.97 -16.65 12.58
C PRO A 15 3.80 -15.80 13.09
N PRO A 16 3.97 -15.17 14.26
CA PRO A 16 2.96 -14.28 14.82
C PRO A 16 2.71 -13.08 13.89
N TYR A 17 1.52 -12.50 14.00
CA TYR A 17 1.09 -11.39 13.15
C TYR A 17 2.10 -10.23 13.08
N HIS A 18 2.76 -9.90 14.20
CA HIS A 18 3.71 -8.80 14.25
C HIS A 18 4.94 -9.03 13.36
N GLU A 19 5.50 -10.24 13.37
CA GLU A 19 6.64 -10.61 12.51
C GLU A 19 6.25 -10.54 11.04
N ILE A 20 5.07 -11.07 10.69
CA ILE A 20 4.56 -11.00 9.31
C ILE A 20 4.40 -9.54 8.87
N ARG A 21 3.84 -8.69 9.75
CA ARG A 21 3.63 -7.27 9.48
C ARG A 21 4.96 -6.55 9.26
N GLU A 22 5.95 -6.78 10.11
CA GLU A 22 7.26 -6.13 9.99
C GLU A 22 8.00 -6.59 8.73
N VAL A 23 8.02 -7.88 8.44
CA VAL A 23 8.62 -8.42 7.21
C VAL A 23 7.95 -7.82 5.98
N ASN A 24 6.62 -7.76 5.95
CA ASN A 24 5.89 -7.16 4.83
C ASN A 24 6.18 -5.67 4.69
N ASN A 25 6.24 -4.92 5.79
CA ASN A 25 6.57 -3.49 5.77
C ASN A 25 7.97 -3.24 5.20
N ASN A 26 8.97 -3.99 5.68
CA ASN A 26 10.35 -3.85 5.22
C ASN A 26 10.49 -4.20 3.74
N ASN A 27 9.88 -5.30 3.30
CA ASN A 27 9.89 -5.70 1.90
C ASN A 27 9.21 -4.67 1.00
N THR A 28 8.08 -4.12 1.45
CA THR A 28 7.34 -3.09 0.70
C THR A 28 8.15 -1.80 0.59
N LEU A 29 8.82 -1.38 1.67
CA LEU A 29 9.66 -0.19 1.68
C LEU A 29 10.84 -0.33 0.71
N ASN A 30 11.53 -1.48 0.75
CA ASN A 30 12.64 -1.78 -0.16
C ASN A 30 12.18 -1.77 -1.63
N ALA A 31 11.02 -2.35 -1.94
CA ALA A 31 10.45 -2.30 -3.28
C ALA A 31 10.11 -0.86 -3.71
N LEU A 32 9.58 -0.04 -2.79
CA LEU A 32 9.22 1.35 -3.05
C LEU A 32 10.42 2.22 -3.41
N GLU A 33 11.59 1.99 -2.80
CA GLU A 33 12.82 2.73 -3.11
C GLU A 33 13.18 2.63 -4.59
N ALA A 34 13.03 1.43 -5.16
CA ALA A 34 13.31 1.18 -6.57
C ALA A 34 12.36 1.94 -7.51
N HIS A 35 11.12 2.20 -7.09
CA HIS A 35 10.17 3.06 -7.81
C HIS A 35 10.49 4.55 -7.61
N ARG A 36 10.80 4.99 -6.38
CA ARG A 36 11.19 6.37 -6.10
C ARG A 36 12.43 6.81 -6.87
N ALA A 37 13.41 5.91 -7.04
CA ALA A 37 14.59 6.17 -7.85
C ALA A 37 14.24 6.40 -9.33
N GLU A 38 13.23 5.69 -9.85
CA GLU A 38 12.73 5.88 -11.22
C GLU A 38 11.97 7.19 -11.38
N TRP A 39 11.09 7.52 -10.43
CA TRP A 39 10.29 8.74 -10.46
C TRP A 39 11.15 10.00 -10.53
N LYS A 40 12.33 9.99 -9.89
CA LYS A 40 13.33 11.07 -9.99
C LYS A 40 13.90 11.24 -11.40
N LYS A 41 13.94 10.18 -12.21
CA LYS A 41 14.52 10.18 -13.57
C LYS A 41 13.48 10.50 -14.64
N THR A 42 12.37 9.78 -14.64
CA THR A 42 11.39 9.81 -15.75
C THR A 42 10.16 10.65 -15.45
N ARG A 43 10.08 11.22 -14.24
CA ARG A 43 8.84 11.71 -13.63
C ARG A 43 7.82 10.59 -13.42
N CYS A 44 6.73 10.93 -12.75
CA CYS A 44 5.61 10.04 -12.47
C CYS A 44 4.30 10.83 -12.47
N THR A 45 3.19 10.14 -12.66
CA THR A 45 1.84 10.71 -12.59
C THR A 45 1.16 10.24 -11.32
N ILE A 46 0.64 11.16 -10.52
CA ILE A 46 -0.24 10.84 -9.40
C ILE A 46 -1.65 10.64 -9.96
N MET A 47 -2.24 9.50 -9.65
CA MET A 47 -3.61 9.14 -9.99
C MET A 47 -4.42 9.01 -8.71
N THR A 48 -5.67 9.44 -8.75
CA THR A 48 -6.60 9.26 -7.66
C THR A 48 -7.80 8.50 -8.17
N ASP A 49 -8.15 7.41 -7.50
CA ASP A 49 -9.46 6.79 -7.65
C ASP A 49 -10.29 7.06 -6.38
N GLY A 50 -11.60 6.93 -6.51
CA GLY A 50 -12.51 7.11 -5.39
C GLY A 50 -13.72 6.21 -5.52
N TRP A 51 -14.15 5.64 -4.41
CA TRP A 51 -15.41 4.91 -4.35
C TRP A 51 -16.20 5.28 -3.10
N THR A 52 -17.52 5.32 -3.25
CA THR A 52 -18.45 5.63 -2.16
C THR A 52 -19.34 4.43 -1.89
N ASP A 53 -19.41 4.00 -0.64
CA ASP A 53 -20.28 2.89 -0.23
C ASP A 53 -21.75 3.34 -0.06
N LYS A 54 -22.67 2.37 0.11
CA LYS A 54 -24.10 2.67 0.34
C LYS A 54 -24.37 3.46 1.64
N ARG A 55 -23.40 3.50 2.56
CA ARG A 55 -23.45 4.25 3.82
C ARG A 55 -22.82 5.64 3.68
N ARG A 56 -22.55 6.09 2.45
CA ARG A 56 -21.92 7.38 2.11
C ARG A 56 -20.51 7.54 2.68
N ARG A 57 -19.81 6.44 2.97
CA ARG A 57 -18.37 6.50 3.26
C ARG A 57 -17.62 6.53 1.95
N THR A 58 -16.79 7.55 1.77
CA THR A 58 -16.00 7.75 0.57
C THR A 58 -14.55 7.44 0.88
N ILE A 59 -13.97 6.53 0.12
CA ILE A 59 -12.54 6.23 0.18
C ILE A 59 -11.88 6.74 -1.09
N LEU A 60 -10.80 7.50 -0.94
CA LEU A 60 -9.96 7.94 -2.05
C LEU A 60 -8.62 7.21 -2.00
N ASN A 61 -8.24 6.53 -3.09
CA ASN A 61 -6.94 5.89 -3.20
C ASN A 61 -6.02 6.74 -4.07
N PHE A 62 -4.80 6.95 -3.57
CA PHE A 62 -3.73 7.60 -4.31
C PHE A 62 -2.77 6.56 -4.84
N LEU A 63 -2.54 6.61 -6.15
CA LEU A 63 -1.61 5.75 -6.86
C LEU A 63 -0.58 6.62 -7.58
N VAL A 64 0.61 6.08 -7.80
CA VAL A 64 1.64 6.70 -8.63
C VAL A 64 1.95 5.79 -9.79
N ASN A 65 1.76 6.29 -11.00
CA ASN A 65 2.12 5.62 -12.23
C ASN A 65 3.47 6.12 -12.76
N SER A 66 4.29 5.19 -13.24
CA SER A 66 5.60 5.45 -13.84
C SER A 66 5.90 4.37 -14.89
N PRO A 67 6.91 4.53 -15.77
CA PRO A 67 7.30 3.48 -16.72
C PRO A 67 7.64 2.14 -16.05
N LYS A 68 8.10 2.17 -14.80
CA LYS A 68 8.37 0.98 -13.98
C LYS A 68 7.12 0.28 -13.45
N GLY A 69 5.97 0.94 -13.51
CA GLY A 69 4.68 0.43 -13.07
C GLY A 69 3.96 1.37 -12.10
N THR A 70 2.77 0.92 -11.69
CA THR A 70 1.87 1.63 -10.78
C THR A 70 2.04 1.12 -9.34
N ILE A 71 2.13 2.05 -8.39
CA ILE A 71 2.22 1.77 -6.96
C ILE A 71 1.09 2.45 -6.21
N PHE A 72 0.45 1.72 -5.30
CA PHE A 72 -0.45 2.30 -4.31
C PHE A 72 0.34 3.06 -3.23
N LEU A 73 0.01 4.33 -3.01
CA LEU A 73 0.66 5.14 -1.97
C LEU A 73 -0.11 5.08 -0.64
N LYS A 74 -1.37 5.49 -0.68
CA LYS A 74 -2.22 5.60 0.50
C LYS A 74 -3.69 5.62 0.09
N SER A 75 -4.53 5.28 1.04
CA SER A 75 -5.98 5.44 0.96
C SER A 75 -6.43 6.37 2.08
N ILE A 76 -7.32 7.30 1.79
CA ILE A 76 -7.90 8.21 2.78
C ILE A 76 -9.40 7.95 2.89
N ASP A 77 -9.89 7.96 4.13
CA ASP A 77 -11.33 8.00 4.39
C ASP A 77 -11.80 9.46 4.31
N ALA A 78 -12.37 9.82 3.17
CA ALA A 78 -12.87 11.17 2.91
C ALA A 78 -14.17 11.48 3.68
N PHE A 79 -14.85 10.47 4.26
CA PHE A 79 -15.95 10.73 5.18
C PHE A 79 -15.44 11.44 6.44
N ALA A 80 -14.33 10.99 7.01
CA ALA A 80 -13.72 11.63 8.19
C ALA A 80 -13.20 13.05 7.91
N ILE A 81 -12.85 13.35 6.66
CA ILE A 81 -12.39 14.68 6.22
C ILE A 81 -13.57 15.64 6.05
N SER A 82 -14.77 15.15 5.70
CA SER A 82 -15.97 15.99 5.60
C SER A 82 -16.41 16.59 6.94
N GLU A 83 -15.98 16.00 8.06
CA GLU A 83 -16.17 16.55 9.42
C GLU A 83 -14.98 17.41 9.90
N THR A 84 -13.80 17.28 9.28
CA THR A 84 -12.59 17.99 9.70
C THR A 84 -11.91 18.63 8.50
N THR A 85 -12.30 19.87 8.18
CA THR A 85 -11.56 20.72 7.26
C THR A 85 -10.17 21.00 7.84
N GLU A 86 -9.17 20.20 7.47
CA GLU A 86 -7.77 20.62 7.37
C GLU A 86 -6.91 19.50 6.75
N ASN A 87 -6.18 19.84 5.69
CA ASN A 87 -5.03 19.13 5.08
C ASN A 87 -5.32 17.91 4.19
N ILE A 88 -5.66 18.16 2.91
CA ILE A 88 -5.58 17.16 1.82
C ILE A 88 -4.28 17.33 0.99
N PHE A 89 -3.40 18.27 1.32
CA PHE A 89 -2.11 18.47 0.64
C PHE A 89 -0.96 18.62 1.62
#